data_AF-A0A2N2N6J5-F1
#
_entry.id   AF-A0A2N2N6J5-F1
#
_cell.length_a   1.000
_cell.length_b   1.000
_cell.length_c   1.000
_cell.angle_alpha   90.00
_cell.angle_beta   90.00
_cell.angle_gamma   90.00
#
_symmetry.space_group_name_H-M   'P 1'
#
loop_
_entity.id
_entity.type
_entity.pdbx_description
1 polymer ?
#
loop_
_entity_poly.entity_id
_entity_poly.type
_entity_poly.pdbx_seq_one_letter_code
_entity_poly.pdbx_strand_id
1 'polypeptide(L)'
;MLIDITLLVTPEMIEAAHGNEQKSFSGHMGTHFDVMNKVFPLENLKRSAVVVDVSKIEDREISLEDVDLNLIESSMFVAFYSGFIEKVGYGSKTYFSEHPQLSNALIDALLERHVSIIGVDFAGVRRGSEHTPKDQYCADRGVFIVENLCNLSEVLQGKPFARFTAHTYPIKYASMTGLPCRVVAEI
;
A
#
# COMPACT_ATOMS: atom_id res chain seq x y z
N MET A 1 -8.23 18.65 -7.09
CA MET A 1 -8.21 18.77 -5.61
C MET A 1 -7.12 17.84 -5.08
N LEU A 2 -6.40 18.22 -4.01
CA LEU A 2 -5.38 17.35 -3.41
C LEU A 2 -5.93 16.70 -2.14
N ILE A 3 -5.76 15.39 -2.02
CA ILE A 3 -6.11 14.59 -0.85
C ILE A 3 -4.82 13.96 -0.32
N ASP A 4 -4.51 14.23 0.95
CA ASP A 4 -3.38 13.59 1.62
C ASP A 4 -3.79 12.17 2.01
N ILE A 5 -3.13 11.18 1.41
CA ILE A 5 -3.35 9.76 1.68
C ILE A 5 -2.18 9.15 2.47
N THR A 6 -1.42 10.02 3.15
CA THR A 6 -0.34 9.67 4.07
C THR A 6 -0.88 9.60 5.49
N LEU A 7 -0.63 8.48 6.18
CA LEU A 7 -0.93 8.35 7.60
C LEU A 7 -0.18 9.41 8.41
N LEU A 8 -0.93 10.15 9.24
CA LEU A 8 -0.34 10.96 10.31
C LEU A 8 0.25 10.02 11.38
N VAL A 9 1.56 10.07 11.57
CA VAL A 9 2.26 9.31 12.60
C VAL A 9 2.48 10.18 13.84
N THR A 10 1.85 9.83 14.96
CA THR A 10 2.06 10.52 16.26
C THR A 10 3.12 9.80 17.11
N PRO A 11 3.70 10.45 18.13
CA PRO A 11 4.62 9.78 19.05
C PRO A 11 4.04 8.52 19.70
N GLU A 12 2.76 8.55 20.07
CA GLU A 12 2.07 7.40 20.67
C GLU A 12 1.96 6.23 19.68
N MET A 13 1.71 6.53 18.39
CA MET A 13 1.70 5.51 17.34
C MET A 13 3.09 4.90 17.11
N ILE A 14 4.16 5.69 17.22
CA ILE A 14 5.54 5.21 17.10
C ILE A 14 5.84 4.22 18.23
N GLU A 15 5.53 4.58 19.48
CA GLU A 15 5.74 3.70 20.63
C GLU A 15 4.92 2.41 20.51
N ALA A 16 3.65 2.51 20.11
CA ALA A 16 2.79 1.36 19.89
C ALA A 16 3.31 0.46 18.75
N ALA A 17 3.72 1.04 17.62
CA ALA A 17 4.26 0.30 16.49
C ALA A 17 5.58 -0.39 16.86
N HIS A 18 6.49 0.25 17.58
CA HIS A 18 7.74 -0.37 18.04
C HIS A 18 7.49 -1.59 18.94
N GLY A 19 6.45 -1.54 19.77
CA GLY A 19 6.07 -2.66 20.63
C GLY A 19 5.48 -3.87 19.88
N ASN A 20 4.93 -3.64 18.68
CA ASN A 20 4.17 -4.64 17.93
C ASN A 20 4.82 -5.07 16.59
N GLU A 21 5.71 -4.26 16.01
CA GLU A 21 6.35 -4.46 14.71
C GLU A 21 7.84 -4.07 14.74
N GLN A 22 8.72 -5.06 14.63
CA GLN A 22 10.18 -4.86 14.76
C GLN A 22 10.83 -4.16 13.55
N LYS A 23 10.16 -4.12 12.38
CA LYS A 23 10.68 -3.52 11.13
C LYS A 23 10.60 -1.99 11.06
N SER A 24 9.95 -1.35 12.03
CA SER A 24 9.84 0.11 12.14
C SER A 24 11.21 0.84 12.08
N PHE A 25 12.27 0.20 12.59
CA PHE A 25 13.64 0.74 12.56
C PHE A 25 14.34 0.67 11.19
N SER A 26 13.83 -0.10 10.23
CA SER A 26 14.37 -0.21 8.86
C SER A 26 13.57 0.58 7.82
N GLY A 27 12.80 1.58 8.28
CA GLY A 27 12.05 2.51 7.43
C GLY A 27 10.61 2.08 7.13
N HIS A 28 10.11 1.02 7.78
CA HIS A 28 8.72 0.53 7.61
C HIS A 28 7.76 1.19 8.61
N MET A 29 7.85 2.50 8.78
CA MET A 29 7.04 3.26 9.73
C MET A 29 6.04 4.15 9.00
N GLY A 30 4.78 4.11 9.45
CA GLY A 30 3.68 4.83 8.83
C GLY A 30 3.49 4.45 7.37
N THR A 31 3.06 5.42 6.55
CA THR A 31 3.02 5.22 5.09
C THR A 31 4.44 5.16 4.53
N HIS A 32 4.78 4.05 3.91
CA HIS A 32 6.13 3.80 3.41
C HIS A 32 6.09 2.87 2.19
N PHE A 33 7.16 2.87 1.41
CA PHE A 33 7.39 1.89 0.36
C PHE A 33 8.28 0.75 0.83
N ASP A 34 7.91 -0.47 0.48
CA ASP A 34 8.79 -1.64 0.54
C ASP A 34 9.65 -1.70 -0.71
N VAL A 35 10.84 -1.09 -0.64
CA VAL A 35 11.83 -1.09 -1.74
C VAL A 35 12.78 -2.28 -1.68
N MET A 36 12.83 -2.96 -0.53
CA MET A 36 13.62 -4.15 -0.32
C MET A 36 15.10 -3.89 -0.65
N ASN A 37 15.69 -4.68 -1.54
CA ASN A 37 17.07 -4.48 -2.00
C ASN A 37 17.19 -3.65 -3.29
N LYS A 38 16.14 -2.89 -3.66
CA LYS A 38 16.08 -2.08 -4.88
C LYS A 38 16.16 -0.58 -4.58
N VAL A 39 16.31 0.20 -5.66
CA VAL A 39 16.24 1.66 -5.62
C VAL A 39 14.87 2.10 -6.10
N PHE A 40 14.23 3.01 -5.37
CA PHE A 40 12.95 3.58 -5.80
C PHE A 40 13.14 4.42 -7.07
N PRO A 41 12.42 4.12 -8.16
CA PRO A 41 12.55 4.83 -9.43
C PRO A 41 11.85 6.21 -9.41
N LEU A 42 12.51 7.25 -9.95
CA LEU A 42 11.94 8.61 -9.95
C LEU A 42 10.71 8.75 -10.85
N GLU A 43 10.58 7.89 -11.87
CA GLU A 43 9.39 7.82 -12.70
C GLU A 43 8.14 7.40 -11.91
N ASN A 44 8.30 6.81 -10.72
CA ASN A 44 7.19 6.47 -9.82
C ASN A 44 6.74 7.63 -8.92
N LEU A 45 7.44 8.78 -8.92
CA LEU A 45 7.01 9.95 -8.16
C LEU A 45 5.66 10.51 -8.65
N LYS A 46 5.30 10.27 -9.91
CA LYS A 46 4.00 10.65 -10.48
C LYS A 46 3.44 9.53 -11.36
N ARG A 47 2.28 8.98 -11.01
CA ARG A 47 1.61 7.91 -11.77
C ARG A 47 0.12 8.19 -11.97
N SER A 48 -0.42 7.73 -13.11
CA SER A 48 -1.87 7.55 -13.20
C SER A 48 -2.26 6.42 -12.24
N ALA A 49 -3.37 6.59 -11.55
CA ALA A 49 -3.75 5.71 -10.46
C ALA A 49 -5.23 5.37 -10.51
N VAL A 50 -5.56 4.21 -9.94
CA VAL A 50 -6.92 3.80 -9.63
C VAL A 50 -6.95 3.31 -8.18
N VAL A 51 -7.97 3.71 -7.43
CA VAL A 51 -8.34 3.09 -6.16
C VAL A 51 -9.58 2.24 -6.37
N VAL A 52 -9.56 1.02 -5.85
CA VAL A 52 -10.67 0.07 -5.89
C VAL A 52 -11.18 -0.16 -4.47
N ASP A 53 -12.50 -0.05 -4.29
CA ASP A 53 -13.17 -0.34 -3.02
C ASP A 53 -13.30 -1.85 -2.84
N VAL A 54 -12.58 -2.39 -1.86
CA VAL A 54 -12.62 -3.79 -1.42
C VAL A 54 -13.07 -3.91 0.04
N SER A 55 -13.68 -2.85 0.59
CA SER A 55 -14.08 -2.75 2.02
C SER A 55 -15.12 -3.77 2.47
N LYS A 56 -15.78 -4.44 1.51
CA LYS A 56 -16.77 -5.51 1.75
C LYS A 56 -16.15 -6.91 1.84
N ILE A 57 -14.85 -7.05 1.65
CA ILE A 57 -14.13 -8.34 1.70
C ILE A 57 -13.41 -8.46 3.04
N GLU A 58 -14.00 -9.18 4.00
CA GLU A 58 -13.48 -9.26 5.38
C GLU A 58 -12.98 -10.67 5.76
N ASP A 59 -13.65 -11.74 5.29
CA ASP A 59 -13.40 -13.13 5.74
C ASP A 59 -12.56 -13.98 4.77
N ARG A 60 -12.00 -13.38 3.72
CA ARG A 60 -11.14 -14.07 2.75
C ARG A 60 -10.10 -13.12 2.14
N GLU A 61 -9.15 -13.68 1.41
CA GLU A 61 -8.24 -12.89 0.59
C GLU A 61 -9.02 -12.11 -0.50
N ILE A 62 -8.56 -10.90 -0.81
CA ILE A 62 -9.02 -10.12 -1.95
C ILE A 62 -8.49 -10.82 -3.22
N SER A 63 -9.41 -11.27 -4.05
CA SER A 63 -9.13 -12.16 -5.18
C SER A 63 -9.32 -11.44 -6.52
N LEU A 64 -8.99 -12.12 -7.61
CA LEU A 64 -9.17 -11.59 -8.97
C LEU A 64 -10.62 -11.21 -9.28
N GLU A 65 -11.60 -11.88 -8.68
CA GLU A 65 -13.01 -11.65 -8.95
C GLU A 65 -13.53 -10.35 -8.32
N ASP A 66 -12.80 -9.79 -7.35
CA ASP A 66 -13.14 -8.55 -6.66
C ASP A 66 -12.67 -7.31 -7.42
N VAL A 67 -11.86 -7.49 -8.46
CA VAL A 67 -11.14 -6.40 -9.14
C VAL A 67 -11.39 -6.46 -10.64
N ASP A 68 -12.01 -5.41 -11.19
CA ASP A 68 -12.10 -5.26 -12.64
C ASP A 68 -10.72 -4.89 -13.23
N LEU A 69 -10.01 -5.89 -13.73
CA LEU A 69 -8.70 -5.73 -14.33
C LEU A 69 -8.69 -4.85 -15.59
N ASN A 70 -9.84 -4.55 -16.20
CA ASN A 70 -9.91 -3.63 -17.34
C ASN A 70 -9.66 -2.17 -16.92
N LEU A 71 -9.77 -1.86 -15.63
CA LEU A 71 -9.44 -0.55 -15.08
C LEU A 71 -7.93 -0.30 -14.99
N ILE A 72 -7.12 -1.36 -15.13
CA ILE A 72 -5.69 -1.38 -14.80
C ILE A 72 -4.85 -1.46 -16.07
N GLU A 73 -4.06 -0.41 -16.27
CA GLU A 73 -3.12 -0.24 -17.37
C GLU A 73 -1.68 -0.34 -16.89
N SER A 74 -0.76 -0.56 -17.83
CA SER A 74 0.68 -0.60 -17.55
C SER A 74 1.14 0.68 -16.86
N SER A 75 2.08 0.51 -15.93
CA SER A 75 2.71 1.56 -15.13
C SER A 75 1.78 2.30 -14.15
N MET A 76 0.51 1.90 -13.99
CA MET A 76 -0.37 2.53 -13.01
C MET A 76 0.04 2.27 -11.56
N PHE A 77 -0.41 3.16 -10.68
CA PHE A 77 -0.55 2.89 -9.25
C PHE A 77 -1.93 2.26 -9.04
N VAL A 78 -2.00 1.08 -8.43
CA VAL A 78 -3.28 0.42 -8.08
C VAL A 78 -3.43 0.39 -6.56
N ALA A 79 -4.40 1.14 -6.03
CA ALA A 79 -4.71 1.20 -4.61
C ALA A 79 -5.91 0.31 -4.26
N PHE A 80 -5.86 -0.34 -3.10
CA PHE A 80 -6.98 -1.09 -2.54
C PHE A 80 -7.43 -0.43 -1.23
N TYR A 81 -8.69 0.02 -1.21
CA TYR A 81 -9.32 0.54 0.00
C TYR A 81 -10.12 -0.57 0.68
N SER A 82 -9.66 -0.99 1.86
CA SER A 82 -10.39 -1.93 2.72
C SER A 82 -11.11 -1.25 3.88
N GLY A 83 -10.74 -0.01 4.19
CA GLY A 83 -11.15 0.71 5.40
C GLY A 83 -10.43 0.23 6.67
N PHE A 84 -9.44 -0.66 6.57
CA PHE A 84 -8.86 -1.31 7.74
C PHE A 84 -8.13 -0.33 8.67
N ILE A 85 -7.36 0.63 8.12
CA ILE A 85 -6.71 1.69 8.91
C ILE A 85 -7.70 2.60 9.65
N GLU A 86 -8.87 2.85 9.06
CA GLU A 86 -9.92 3.67 9.65
C GLU A 86 -10.64 2.91 10.78
N LYS A 87 -10.90 1.61 10.57
CA LYS A 87 -11.62 0.73 11.52
C LYS A 87 -10.77 0.33 12.72
N VAL A 88 -9.51 -0.03 12.51
CA VAL A 88 -8.65 -0.64 13.55
C VAL A 88 -7.63 0.35 14.13
N GLY A 89 -7.19 1.32 13.33
CA GLY A 89 -6.13 2.24 13.72
C GLY A 89 -4.74 1.63 13.64
N TYR A 90 -3.79 2.42 13.12
CA TYR A 90 -2.39 2.03 13.01
C TYR A 90 -1.72 1.85 14.37
N GLY A 91 -0.79 0.89 14.48
CA GLY A 91 0.08 0.70 15.65
C GLY A 91 -0.36 -0.41 16.61
N SER A 92 -1.60 -0.89 16.51
CA SER A 92 -2.11 -1.97 17.37
C SER A 92 -1.63 -3.35 16.91
N LYS A 93 -1.59 -4.34 17.83
CA LYS A 93 -1.29 -5.73 17.48
C LYS A 93 -2.25 -6.27 16.42
N THR A 94 -3.55 -6.01 16.59
CA THR A 94 -4.59 -6.40 15.62
C THR A 94 -4.31 -5.82 14.24
N TYR A 95 -3.86 -4.57 14.18
CA TYR A 95 -3.53 -3.92 12.91
C TYR A 95 -2.42 -4.68 12.15
N PHE A 96 -1.37 -5.10 12.85
CA PHE A 96 -0.25 -5.81 12.22
C PHE A 96 -0.50 -7.32 12.00
N SER A 97 -1.40 -7.97 12.74
CA SER A 97 -1.62 -9.42 12.61
C SER A 97 -2.87 -9.83 11.82
N GLU A 98 -3.88 -8.96 11.73
CA GLU A 98 -5.20 -9.33 11.21
C GLU A 98 -5.64 -8.51 9.97
N HIS A 99 -4.75 -7.68 9.41
CA HIS A 99 -5.05 -6.85 8.24
C HIS A 99 -5.38 -7.60 6.95
N PRO A 100 -6.26 -7.15 6.05
CA PRO A 100 -6.57 -7.85 4.79
C PRO A 100 -5.34 -8.30 3.98
N GLN A 101 -5.52 -9.27 3.09
CA GLN A 101 -4.47 -9.78 2.21
C GLN A 101 -4.95 -9.87 0.77
N LEU A 102 -4.05 -9.62 -0.17
CA LEU A 102 -4.28 -9.92 -1.57
C LEU A 102 -3.92 -11.39 -1.83
N SER A 103 -4.75 -12.06 -2.62
CA SER A 103 -4.43 -13.40 -3.11
C SER A 103 -3.18 -13.38 -3.99
N ASN A 104 -2.42 -14.49 -3.99
CA ASN A 104 -1.26 -14.62 -4.87
C ASN A 104 -1.63 -14.42 -6.35
N ALA A 105 -2.77 -14.96 -6.78
CA ALA A 105 -3.26 -14.82 -8.15
C ALA A 105 -3.55 -13.35 -8.53
N LEU A 106 -4.12 -12.56 -7.61
CA LEU A 106 -4.33 -11.13 -7.84
C LEU A 106 -3.00 -10.39 -7.96
N ILE A 107 -2.04 -10.66 -7.08
CA ILE A 107 -0.71 -10.05 -7.16
C ILE A 107 -0.04 -10.40 -8.49
N ASP A 108 -0.05 -11.67 -8.89
CA ASP A 108 0.55 -12.10 -10.15
C ASP A 108 -0.10 -11.41 -11.37
N ALA A 109 -1.43 -11.28 -11.40
CA ALA A 109 -2.11 -10.57 -12.48
C ALA A 109 -1.76 -9.07 -12.54
N LEU A 110 -1.55 -8.41 -11.40
CA LEU A 110 -1.09 -7.02 -11.35
C LEU A 110 0.33 -6.89 -11.92
N LEU A 111 1.22 -7.84 -11.57
CA LEU A 111 2.59 -7.88 -12.07
C LEU A 111 2.64 -8.16 -13.58
N GLU A 112 1.81 -9.07 -14.08
CA GLU A 112 1.66 -9.35 -15.53
C GLU A 112 1.16 -8.13 -16.31
N ARG A 113 0.38 -7.25 -15.68
CA ARG A 113 -0.04 -5.96 -16.25
C ARG A 113 1.02 -4.88 -16.17
N HIS A 114 2.18 -5.16 -15.58
CA HIS A 114 3.27 -4.21 -15.43
C HIS A 114 2.86 -2.91 -14.72
N VAL A 115 1.99 -3.00 -13.69
CA VAL A 115 1.72 -1.87 -12.80
C VAL A 115 3.01 -1.43 -12.12
N SER A 116 3.11 -0.17 -11.69
CA SER A 116 4.34 0.32 -11.05
C SER A 116 4.30 0.26 -9.53
N ILE A 117 3.10 0.44 -8.96
CA ILE A 117 2.87 0.52 -7.51
C ILE A 117 1.59 -0.24 -7.17
N ILE A 118 1.65 -1.02 -6.08
CA ILE A 118 0.46 -1.56 -5.41
C ILE A 118 0.34 -0.86 -4.05
N GLY A 119 -0.78 -0.19 -3.81
CA GLY A 119 -1.04 0.54 -2.56
C GLY A 119 -2.14 -0.10 -1.74
N VAL A 120 -1.95 -0.15 -0.42
CA VAL A 120 -2.95 -0.69 0.52
C VAL A 120 -3.11 0.22 1.73
N ASP A 121 -4.32 0.28 2.28
CA ASP A 121 -4.62 0.98 3.54
C ASP A 121 -4.42 0.09 4.78
N PHE A 122 -3.43 -0.81 4.71
CA PHE A 122 -3.07 -1.75 5.76
C PHE A 122 -1.59 -2.15 5.71
N ALA A 123 -1.14 -2.94 6.69
CA ALA A 123 0.26 -3.30 6.95
C ALA A 123 0.84 -4.39 6.02
N GLY A 124 0.35 -4.49 4.77
CA GLY A 124 0.98 -5.28 3.72
C GLY A 124 0.09 -6.17 2.89
N VAL A 125 0.57 -6.54 1.71
CA VAL A 125 -0.21 -7.34 0.74
C VAL A 125 -0.35 -8.81 1.16
N ARG A 126 0.56 -9.31 2.01
CA ARG A 126 0.56 -10.63 2.65
C ARG A 126 0.96 -10.49 4.13
N ARG A 127 0.64 -11.47 4.96
CA ARG A 127 0.91 -11.49 6.40
C ARG A 127 2.08 -12.41 6.77
N GLY A 128 2.57 -12.22 7.99
CA GLY A 128 3.42 -13.18 8.68
C GLY A 128 4.66 -13.57 7.87
N SER A 129 4.90 -14.87 7.72
CA SER A 129 6.05 -15.39 6.97
C SER A 129 5.98 -15.12 5.47
N GLU A 130 4.82 -14.78 4.91
CA GLU A 130 4.64 -14.53 3.48
C GLU A 130 4.87 -13.07 3.09
N HIS A 131 4.81 -12.13 4.05
CA HIS A 131 4.95 -10.69 3.81
C HIS A 131 6.29 -10.37 3.10
N THR A 132 7.42 -10.49 3.82
CA THR A 132 8.73 -10.06 3.30
C THR A 132 9.12 -10.75 1.98
N PRO A 133 8.91 -12.08 1.81
CA PRO A 133 9.19 -12.73 0.54
C PRO A 133 8.31 -12.21 -0.60
N LYS A 134 7.06 -11.83 -0.33
CA LYS A 134 6.17 -11.31 -1.36
C LYS A 134 6.55 -9.91 -1.80
N ASP A 135 6.95 -9.02 -0.89
CA ASP A 135 7.38 -7.67 -1.27
C ASP A 135 8.66 -7.73 -2.10
N GLN A 136 9.61 -8.61 -1.72
CA GLN A 136 10.80 -8.87 -2.54
C GLN A 136 10.43 -9.42 -3.92
N TYR A 137 9.47 -10.34 -3.99
CA TYR A 137 8.99 -10.91 -5.25
C TYR A 137 8.41 -9.83 -6.20
N CYS A 138 7.67 -8.86 -5.65
CA CYS A 138 7.17 -7.70 -6.39
C CYS A 138 8.31 -6.76 -6.80
N ALA A 139 9.21 -6.41 -5.87
CA ALA A 139 10.33 -5.50 -6.11
C ALA A 139 11.32 -6.04 -7.16
N ASP A 140 11.54 -7.36 -7.20
CA ASP A 140 12.33 -8.04 -8.24
C ASP A 140 11.73 -7.89 -9.65
N ARG A 141 10.43 -7.58 -9.75
CA ARG A 141 9.70 -7.31 -10.99
C ARG A 141 9.46 -5.80 -11.24
N GLY A 142 10.08 -4.94 -10.44
CA GLY A 142 9.98 -3.49 -10.58
C GLY A 142 8.66 -2.90 -10.06
N VAL A 143 7.91 -3.65 -9.24
CA VAL A 143 6.66 -3.20 -8.64
C VAL A 143 6.84 -3.03 -7.14
N PHE A 144 6.47 -1.86 -6.63
CA PHE A 144 6.71 -1.50 -5.23
C PHE A 144 5.41 -1.45 -4.45
N ILE A 145 5.43 -1.97 -3.22
CA ILE A 145 4.29 -1.90 -2.31
C ILE A 145 4.36 -0.60 -1.52
N VAL A 146 3.25 0.12 -1.42
CA VAL A 146 3.09 1.20 -0.45
C VAL A 146 2.00 0.82 0.55
N GLU A 147 2.39 0.77 1.82
CA GLU A 147 1.53 0.32 2.91
C GLU A 147 0.97 1.49 3.70
N ASN A 148 -0.04 1.19 4.52
CA ASN A 148 -0.60 2.12 5.51
C ASN A 148 -1.05 3.45 4.90
N LEU A 149 -1.62 3.42 3.69
CA LEU A 149 -2.34 4.57 3.14
C LEU A 149 -3.56 4.90 4.00
N CYS A 150 -4.04 6.13 3.96
CA CYS A 150 -5.28 6.54 4.62
C CYS A 150 -6.16 7.38 3.66
N ASN A 151 -7.37 7.75 4.09
CA ASN A 151 -8.28 8.65 3.38
C ASN A 151 -8.61 8.22 1.94
N LEU A 152 -8.43 6.94 1.59
CA LEU A 152 -8.78 6.42 0.26
C LEU A 152 -10.30 6.48 0.02
N SER A 153 -11.11 6.45 1.08
CA SER A 153 -12.55 6.70 1.06
C SER A 153 -12.91 8.09 0.48
N GLU A 154 -12.10 9.12 0.78
CA GLU A 154 -12.27 10.47 0.24
C GLU A 154 -11.96 10.54 -1.26
N VAL A 155 -10.99 9.74 -1.74
CA VAL A 155 -10.68 9.60 -3.17
C VAL A 155 -11.82 8.88 -3.89
N LEU A 156 -12.38 7.83 -3.28
CA LEU A 156 -13.48 7.04 -3.83
C LEU A 156 -14.79 7.83 -3.92
N GLN A 157 -15.07 8.73 -2.98
CA GLN A 157 -16.33 9.48 -2.91
C GLN A 157 -17.58 8.57 -3.00
N GLY A 158 -17.51 7.40 -2.36
CA GLY A 158 -18.59 6.40 -2.36
C GLY A 158 -18.76 5.61 -3.67
N LYS A 159 -17.85 5.75 -4.63
CA LYS A 159 -17.83 4.94 -5.86
C LYS A 159 -17.08 3.63 -5.63
N PRO A 160 -17.37 2.56 -6.40
CA PRO A 160 -16.63 1.29 -6.31
C PRO A 160 -15.17 1.42 -6.77
N PHE A 161 -14.86 2.43 -7.57
CA PHE A 161 -13.50 2.79 -7.94
C PHE A 161 -13.41 4.28 -8.30
N ALA A 162 -12.21 4.84 -8.24
CA ALA A 162 -11.92 6.20 -8.71
C ALA A 162 -10.53 6.29 -9.32
N ARG A 163 -10.39 7.09 -10.39
CA ARG A 163 -9.08 7.42 -10.96
C ARG A 163 -8.54 8.71 -10.36
N PHE A 164 -7.23 8.77 -10.18
CA PHE A 164 -6.52 9.95 -9.67
C PHE A 164 -5.09 9.99 -10.23
N THR A 165 -4.39 11.10 -10.01
CA THR A 165 -2.94 11.18 -10.21
C THR A 165 -2.26 11.01 -8.86
N ALA A 166 -1.48 9.95 -8.70
CA ALA A 166 -0.70 9.70 -7.49
C ALA A 166 0.61 10.50 -7.55
N HIS A 167 0.90 11.22 -6.48
CA HIS A 167 2.20 11.84 -6.23
C HIS A 167 2.83 11.14 -5.03
N THR A 168 4.04 10.60 -5.20
CA THR A 168 4.74 9.85 -4.16
C THR A 168 6.12 10.45 -3.95
N TYR A 169 6.53 10.63 -2.70
CA TYR A 169 7.82 11.24 -2.34
C TYR A 169 8.48 10.47 -1.19
N PRO A 170 9.07 9.30 -1.45
CA PRO A 170 9.82 8.56 -0.44
C PRO A 170 11.07 9.31 -0.03
N ILE A 171 11.40 9.24 1.26
CA ILE A 171 12.67 9.75 1.77
C ILE A 171 13.82 8.91 1.18
N LYS A 172 14.86 9.56 0.69
CA LYS A 172 16.02 8.92 0.06
C LYS A 172 17.02 8.41 1.10
N TYR A 173 16.62 7.45 1.92
CA TYR A 173 17.53 6.78 2.85
C TYR A 173 18.43 5.76 2.13
N ALA A 174 19.67 5.64 2.60
CA ALA A 174 20.59 4.62 2.15
C ALA A 174 20.43 3.36 3.01
N SER A 175 20.58 2.19 2.39
CA SER A 175 20.64 0.88 3.07
C SER A 175 19.39 0.54 3.92
N MET A 176 18.22 1.07 3.54
CA MET A 176 16.93 0.71 4.15
C MET A 176 16.08 -0.08 3.16
N THR A 177 15.31 -1.04 3.68
CA THR A 177 14.36 -1.85 2.92
C THR A 177 12.99 -1.21 2.83
N GLY A 178 12.66 -0.32 3.77
CA GLY A 178 11.46 0.51 3.77
C GLY A 178 11.83 1.99 3.61
N LEU A 179 11.02 2.75 2.89
CA LEU A 179 11.19 4.20 2.74
C LEU A 179 9.90 4.92 3.14
N PRO A 180 9.87 5.64 4.29
CA PRO A 180 8.74 6.50 4.64
C PRO A 180 8.45 7.48 3.52
N CYS A 181 7.16 7.71 3.24
CA CYS A 181 6.75 8.39 2.02
C CYS A 181 5.57 9.32 2.26
N ARG A 182 5.65 10.52 1.67
CA ARG A 182 4.48 11.39 1.50
C ARG A 182 3.74 10.97 0.23
N VAL A 183 2.47 10.64 0.36
CA VAL A 183 1.61 10.23 -0.76
C VAL A 183 0.40 11.15 -0.85
N VAL A 184 0.17 11.73 -2.02
CA VAL A 184 -0.95 12.65 -2.29
C VAL A 184 -1.70 12.19 -3.53
N ALA A 185 -3.03 12.13 -3.42
CA ALA A 185 -3.91 11.92 -4.56
C ALA A 185 -4.39 13.27 -5.12
N GLU A 186 -4.21 13.47 -6.43
CA GLU A 186 -4.76 14.61 -7.18
C GLU A 186 -5.95 14.13 -8.02
N ILE A 187 -7.16 14.63 -7.69
CA ILE A 187 -8.42 14.35 -8.40
C ILE A 187 -8.90 15.53 -9.24
#